data_AF-A0A9P8F8W3-F1
#
_entry.id   AF-A0A9P8F8W3-F1
#
_cell.length_a   1.000
_cell.length_b   1.000
_cell.length_c   1.000
_cell.angle_alpha   90.00
_cell.angle_beta   90.00
_cell.angle_gamma   90.00
#
_symmetry.space_group_name_H-M   'P 1'
#
loop_
_entity.id
_entity.type
_entity.pdbx_description
1 polymer ?
#
loop_
_entity_poly.entity_id
_entity_poly.type
_entity_poly.pdbx_seq_one_letter_code
_entity_poly.pdbx_strand_id
1 'polypeptide(L)'
;TYKKELAGGNMGGGGLQFPVNLRGLPTLFLGLIKNLGLRKSAQIPSDLRSAALCLLSTLPLPLMIQYIYPRLYSLHDMPETAGLPDPTTGAIAMPPPLNLTSGNIVPFGLYLIDDGQTQFLWLGRDAVPALVMDVFGTDDKNALKQGKTSLPIIDSEMNERVRAVVEKSRDHRAKGCGSIVVPSLYLVREDGDPSLRLWAQSLLIEDRADMGVSSAQFIGMLREKVMQ
;
A
#
# COMPACT_ATOMS: atom_id res chain seq x y z
N THR A 1 26.17 12.51 -9.07
CA THR A 1 26.70 11.91 -10.32
C THR A 1 25.89 12.30 -11.55
N TYR A 2 24.64 11.85 -11.72
CA TYR A 2 23.86 12.15 -12.95
C TYR A 2 23.82 13.63 -13.31
N LYS A 3 23.51 14.52 -12.35
CA LYS A 3 23.54 15.97 -12.57
C LYS A 3 24.92 16.50 -13.04
N LYS A 4 26.01 15.97 -12.51
CA LYS A 4 27.36 16.45 -12.80
C LYS A 4 27.84 15.97 -14.17
N GLU A 5 27.55 14.72 -14.51
CA GLU A 5 28.15 14.04 -15.67
C GLU A 5 27.24 14.01 -16.91
N LEU A 6 25.92 14.10 -16.74
CA LEU A 6 24.95 13.82 -17.83
C LEU A 6 23.88 14.88 -18.02
N ALA A 7 23.52 15.61 -16.96
CA ALA A 7 22.66 16.79 -17.10
C ALA A 7 23.48 17.92 -17.73
N GLY A 8 23.48 18.00 -19.06
CA GLY A 8 24.28 18.95 -19.86
C GLY A 8 24.00 20.43 -19.59
N GLY A 9 24.41 20.92 -18.41
CA GLY A 9 24.14 22.27 -17.94
C GLY A 9 22.72 22.45 -17.40
N ASN A 10 22.54 23.50 -16.60
CA ASN A 10 21.28 23.82 -15.94
C ASN A 10 20.23 24.25 -16.98
N MET A 11 19.52 23.28 -17.59
CA MET A 11 18.38 23.52 -18.48
C MET A 11 17.19 24.11 -17.69
N GLY A 12 17.31 25.35 -17.23
CA GLY A 12 16.24 26.31 -16.87
C GLY A 12 15.25 25.96 -15.75
N GLY A 13 14.93 24.69 -15.49
CA GLY A 13 14.00 24.26 -14.47
C GLY A 13 14.77 23.82 -13.23
N GLY A 14 14.60 24.52 -12.10
CA GLY A 14 15.20 24.17 -10.81
C GLY A 14 14.72 22.84 -10.21
N GLY A 15 14.30 21.87 -11.02
CA GLY A 15 13.88 20.54 -10.60
C GLY A 15 15.05 19.56 -10.43
N LEU A 16 14.79 18.46 -9.72
CA LEU A 16 15.72 17.36 -9.60
C LEU A 16 15.73 16.54 -10.91
N GLN A 17 16.84 16.54 -11.63
CA GLN A 17 16.95 15.87 -12.93
C GLN A 17 17.38 14.40 -12.77
N PHE A 18 16.63 13.50 -13.40
CA PHE A 18 16.88 12.06 -13.43
C PHE A 18 16.48 11.48 -14.80
N PRO A 19 17.11 10.38 -15.24
CA PRO A 19 16.62 9.65 -16.40
C PRO A 19 15.31 8.92 -16.06
N VAL A 20 14.44 8.72 -17.05
CA VAL A 20 13.08 8.20 -16.85
C VAL A 20 13.05 6.84 -16.15
N ASN A 21 14.02 5.96 -16.44
CA ASN A 21 14.13 4.64 -15.83
C ASN A 21 14.49 4.66 -14.34
N LEU A 22 14.97 5.79 -13.79
CA LEU A 22 15.30 5.96 -12.37
C LEU A 22 14.30 6.83 -11.61
N ARG A 23 13.19 7.25 -12.24
CA ARG A 23 12.20 8.15 -11.60
C ARG A 23 11.58 7.59 -10.32
N GLY A 24 11.44 6.26 -10.23
CA GLY A 24 10.90 5.59 -9.04
C GLY A 24 11.94 5.36 -7.94
N LEU A 25 13.23 5.52 -8.23
CA LEU A 25 14.31 5.20 -7.29
C LEU A 25 14.23 6.04 -6.01
N PRO A 26 14.03 7.38 -6.05
CA PRO A 26 13.88 8.17 -4.83
C PRO A 26 12.71 7.70 -3.97
N THR A 27 11.57 7.38 -4.57
CA THR A 27 10.38 6.90 -3.86
C THR A 27 10.62 5.53 -3.22
N LEU A 28 11.33 4.62 -3.89
CA LEU A 28 11.71 3.33 -3.31
C LEU A 28 12.66 3.51 -2.11
N PHE A 29 13.62 4.44 -2.18
CA PHE A 29 14.46 4.75 -1.02
C PHE A 29 13.68 5.37 0.13
N LEU A 30 12.69 6.22 -0.15
CA LEU A 30 11.80 6.75 0.89
C LEU A 30 11.01 5.64 1.57
N GLY A 31 10.42 4.72 0.79
CA GLY A 31 9.74 3.54 1.30
C GLY A 31 10.66 2.67 2.15
N LEU A 32 11.90 2.45 1.70
CA LEU A 32 12.91 1.68 2.42
C LEU A 32 13.30 2.33 3.75
N ILE A 33 13.48 3.66 3.80
CA ILE A 33 13.78 4.41 5.03
C ILE A 33 12.61 4.33 6.03
N LYS A 34 11.37 4.25 5.54
CA LYS A 34 10.15 4.14 6.36
C LYS A 34 9.77 2.72 6.73
N ASN A 35 10.34 1.72 6.06
CA ASN A 35 10.07 0.31 6.32
C ASN A 35 10.48 -0.08 7.76
N LEU A 36 9.75 -1.01 8.36
CA LEU A 36 9.94 -1.49 9.74
C LEU A 36 11.38 -1.91 10.06
N GLY A 37 12.11 -2.45 9.08
CA GLY A 37 13.50 -2.88 9.24
C GLY A 37 14.49 -1.73 9.47
N LEU A 38 14.26 -0.56 8.85
CA LEU A 38 15.21 0.56 8.84
C LEU A 38 14.70 1.85 9.49
N ARG A 39 13.38 1.95 9.72
CA ARG A 39 12.78 3.13 10.35
C ARG A 39 13.39 3.38 11.72
N LYS A 40 13.82 4.62 11.93
CA LYS A 40 14.28 5.12 13.22
C LYS A 40 13.10 5.25 14.19
N SER A 41 12.91 4.25 15.02
CA SER A 41 11.93 4.26 16.12
C SER A 41 12.40 3.35 17.25
N ALA A 42 12.42 3.86 18.48
CA ALA A 42 12.74 3.07 19.67
C ALA A 42 11.61 2.12 20.07
N GLN A 43 10.40 2.33 19.53
CA GLN A 43 9.18 1.58 19.90
C GLN A 43 9.00 0.28 19.12
N ILE A 44 9.86 -0.02 18.14
CA ILE A 44 9.77 -1.26 17.35
C ILE A 44 10.43 -2.41 18.14
N PRO A 45 9.69 -3.48 18.45
CA PRO A 45 10.25 -4.67 19.10
C PRO A 45 11.41 -5.28 18.30
N SER A 46 12.42 -5.79 19.01
CA SER A 46 13.65 -6.35 18.40
C SER A 46 13.35 -7.47 17.41
N ASP A 47 12.42 -8.37 17.75
CA ASP A 47 12.06 -9.51 16.90
C ASP A 47 11.37 -9.06 15.60
N LEU A 48 10.46 -8.07 15.69
CA LEU A 48 9.79 -7.51 14.52
C LEU A 48 10.78 -6.82 13.58
N ARG A 49 11.74 -6.05 14.12
CA ARG A 49 12.79 -5.43 13.32
C ARG A 49 13.67 -6.48 12.65
N SER A 50 14.09 -7.50 13.39
CA SER A 50 14.95 -8.58 12.88
C SER A 50 14.24 -9.36 11.76
N ALA A 51 12.95 -9.66 11.93
CA ALA A 51 12.13 -10.31 10.92
C ALA A 51 12.00 -9.45 9.64
N ALA A 52 11.75 -8.14 9.78
CA ALA A 52 11.67 -7.23 8.64
C ALA A 52 13.00 -7.13 7.87
N LEU A 53 14.13 -7.09 8.58
CA LEU A 53 15.45 -7.11 7.95
C LEU A 53 15.73 -8.42 7.21
N CYS A 54 15.30 -9.55 7.77
CA CYS A 54 15.38 -10.85 7.10
C CYS A 54 14.54 -10.87 5.81
N LEU A 55 13.32 -10.31 5.83
CA LEU A 55 12.49 -10.21 4.64
C LEU A 55 13.14 -9.30 3.57
N LEU A 56 13.68 -8.15 3.96
CA LEU A 56 14.38 -7.25 3.02
C LEU A 56 15.61 -7.89 2.37
N SER A 57 16.25 -8.86 3.02
CA SER A 57 17.43 -9.55 2.47
C SER A 57 17.12 -10.83 1.70
N THR A 58 15.91 -11.40 1.87
CA THR A 58 15.58 -12.74 1.31
C THR A 58 14.40 -12.75 0.36
N LEU A 59 13.53 -11.74 0.35
CA LEU A 59 12.37 -11.71 -0.53
C LEU A 59 12.77 -11.69 -2.01
N PRO A 60 12.08 -12.46 -2.87
CA PRO A 60 12.19 -12.31 -4.32
C PRO A 60 11.87 -10.89 -4.75
N LEU A 61 12.55 -10.40 -5.80
CA LEU A 61 12.46 -9.00 -6.25
C LEU A 61 11.02 -8.46 -6.35
N PRO A 62 10.04 -9.14 -6.99
CA PRO A 62 8.67 -8.62 -7.06
C PRO A 62 8.01 -8.42 -5.69
N LEU A 63 8.25 -9.32 -4.74
CA LEU A 63 7.73 -9.22 -3.37
C LEU A 63 8.51 -8.20 -2.54
N MET A 64 9.83 -8.11 -2.74
CA MET A 64 10.67 -7.11 -2.08
C MET A 64 10.24 -5.69 -2.47
N ILE A 65 9.95 -5.44 -3.75
CA ILE A 65 9.46 -4.13 -4.19
C ILE A 65 8.10 -3.83 -3.56
N GLN A 66 7.19 -4.80 -3.47
CA GLN A 66 5.90 -4.61 -2.82
C GLN A 66 6.04 -4.38 -1.29
N TYR A 67 7.02 -5.01 -0.65
CA TYR A 67 7.30 -4.80 0.77
C TYR A 67 7.90 -3.43 1.08
N ILE A 68 8.62 -2.84 0.11
CA ILE A 68 9.19 -1.49 0.20
C ILE A 68 8.15 -0.42 -0.17
N TYR A 69 7.39 -0.65 -1.23
CA TYR A 69 6.32 0.20 -1.74
C TYR A 69 5.04 -0.64 -1.84
N PRO A 70 4.21 -0.65 -0.78
CA PRO A 70 2.93 -1.35 -0.75
C PRO A 70 2.03 -0.97 -1.91
N ARG A 71 0.97 -1.77 -2.13
CA ARG A 71 -0.06 -1.43 -3.10
C ARG A 71 -1.30 -0.95 -2.38
N LEU A 72 -1.80 0.20 -2.78
CA LEU A 72 -3.10 0.73 -2.36
C LEU A 72 -4.07 0.56 -3.52
N TYR A 73 -5.20 -0.08 -3.28
CA TYR A 73 -6.29 -0.21 -4.25
C TYR A 73 -7.54 0.40 -3.67
N SER A 74 -8.25 1.15 -4.49
CA SER A 74 -9.61 1.55 -4.15
C SER A 74 -10.58 0.47 -4.58
N LEU A 75 -11.45 0.06 -3.66
CA LEU A 75 -12.44 -0.99 -3.86
C LEU A 75 -13.85 -0.43 -4.05
N HIS A 76 -14.17 0.69 -3.40
CA HIS A 76 -15.51 1.30 -3.47
C HIS A 76 -15.87 1.90 -4.84
N ASP A 77 -14.88 2.33 -5.62
CA ASP A 77 -15.03 2.92 -6.95
C ASP A 77 -14.22 2.14 -8.01
N MET A 78 -13.99 0.84 -7.77
CA MET A 78 -13.20 0.01 -8.69
C MET A 78 -13.90 -0.15 -10.05
N PRO A 79 -13.15 -0.20 -11.16
CA PRO A 79 -13.72 -0.40 -12.50
C PRO A 79 -14.61 -1.64 -12.56
N GLU A 80 -15.65 -1.63 -13.40
CA GLU A 80 -16.60 -2.75 -13.55
C GLU A 80 -15.91 -4.08 -13.88
N THR A 81 -14.79 -4.03 -14.59
CA THR A 81 -13.98 -5.22 -14.92
C THR A 81 -13.20 -5.76 -13.73
N ALA A 82 -12.92 -4.94 -12.71
CA ALA A 82 -12.09 -5.33 -11.57
C ALA A 82 -12.84 -6.29 -10.63
N GLY A 83 -12.13 -7.33 -10.17
CA GLY A 83 -12.71 -8.42 -9.38
C GLY A 83 -13.37 -9.51 -10.23
N LEU A 84 -13.39 -9.38 -11.56
CA LEU A 84 -13.90 -10.38 -12.49
C LEU A 84 -12.76 -11.05 -13.27
N PRO A 85 -12.93 -12.30 -13.74
CA PRO A 85 -11.98 -12.95 -14.62
C PRO A 85 -11.86 -12.20 -15.95
N ASP A 86 -10.64 -11.89 -16.36
CA ASP A 86 -10.35 -11.29 -17.65
C ASP A 86 -10.72 -12.28 -18.79
N PRO A 87 -11.45 -11.85 -19.83
CA PRO A 87 -11.93 -12.73 -20.90
C PRO A 87 -10.82 -13.43 -21.70
N THR A 88 -9.61 -12.85 -21.74
CA THR A 88 -8.49 -13.36 -22.56
C THR A 88 -7.61 -14.31 -21.75
N THR A 89 -7.32 -13.93 -20.50
CA THR A 89 -6.35 -14.63 -19.65
C THR A 89 -6.99 -15.53 -18.60
N GLY A 90 -8.28 -15.34 -18.30
CA GLY A 90 -8.99 -16.00 -17.20
C GLY A 90 -8.53 -15.56 -15.81
N ALA A 91 -7.57 -14.64 -15.71
CA ALA A 91 -7.07 -14.14 -14.43
C ALA A 91 -7.96 -13.02 -13.90
N ILE A 92 -8.16 -12.96 -12.57
CA ILE A 92 -8.89 -11.85 -11.95
C ILE A 92 -8.20 -10.52 -12.26
N ALA A 93 -8.95 -9.59 -12.85
CA ALA A 93 -8.49 -8.24 -13.13
C ALA A 93 -8.43 -7.42 -11.83
N MET A 94 -7.30 -6.75 -11.59
CA MET A 94 -7.07 -5.93 -10.41
C MET A 94 -7.45 -4.47 -10.67
N PRO A 95 -7.95 -3.72 -9.68
CA PRO A 95 -8.08 -2.27 -9.78
C PRO A 95 -6.69 -1.62 -10.02
N PRO A 96 -6.63 -0.45 -10.66
CA PRO A 96 -5.38 0.29 -10.79
C PRO A 96 -4.85 0.68 -9.40
N PRO A 97 -3.55 0.51 -9.13
CA PRO A 97 -2.97 0.92 -7.86
C PRO A 97 -2.93 2.45 -7.75
N LEU A 98 -3.21 2.95 -6.55
CA LEU A 98 -3.12 4.36 -6.18
C LEU A 98 -1.79 4.66 -5.50
N ASN A 99 -1.38 5.93 -5.52
CA ASN A 99 -0.22 6.39 -4.77
C ASN A 99 -0.45 6.26 -3.26
N LEU A 100 0.62 6.00 -2.50
CA LEU A 100 0.59 5.70 -1.07
C LEU A 100 0.47 6.96 -0.20
N THR A 101 -0.59 7.73 -0.40
CA THR A 101 -0.91 8.95 0.35
C THR A 101 -2.35 8.91 0.84
N SER A 102 -2.57 9.41 2.05
CA SER A 102 -3.90 9.63 2.63
C SER A 102 -4.74 10.60 1.81
N GLY A 103 -4.13 11.43 0.95
CA GLY A 103 -4.87 12.27 0.00
C GLY A 103 -5.74 11.49 -1.00
N ASN A 104 -5.46 10.20 -1.22
CA ASN A 104 -6.27 9.31 -2.05
C ASN A 104 -7.36 8.58 -1.27
N ILE A 105 -7.42 8.73 0.07
CA ILE A 105 -8.39 8.05 0.92
C ILE A 105 -9.53 9.00 1.24
N VAL A 106 -10.69 8.75 0.62
CA VAL A 106 -11.93 9.46 0.93
C VAL A 106 -12.62 8.89 2.18
N PRO A 107 -13.31 9.72 2.99
CA PRO A 107 -13.94 9.27 4.23
C PRO A 107 -15.02 8.20 4.07
N PHE A 108 -15.66 8.09 2.90
CA PHE A 108 -16.72 7.11 2.63
C PHE A 108 -16.23 5.84 1.92
N GLY A 109 -14.93 5.77 1.61
CA GLY A 109 -14.38 4.73 0.74
C GLY A 109 -14.01 3.44 1.45
N LEU A 110 -13.74 2.43 0.62
CA LEU A 110 -13.17 1.14 1.00
C LEU A 110 -11.88 0.93 0.20
N TYR A 111 -10.79 0.59 0.91
CA TYR A 111 -9.47 0.45 0.31
C TYR A 111 -8.77 -0.82 0.78
N LEU A 112 -7.94 -1.39 -0.09
CA LEU A 112 -7.03 -2.48 0.24
C LEU A 112 -5.59 -1.96 0.21
N ILE A 113 -4.87 -2.10 1.32
CA ILE A 113 -3.43 -1.87 1.40
C ILE A 113 -2.75 -3.23 1.52
N ASP A 114 -1.79 -3.54 0.65
CA ASP A 114 -1.10 -4.82 0.62
C ASP A 114 0.42 -4.64 0.45
N ASP A 115 1.18 -4.98 1.50
CA ASP A 115 2.65 -4.96 1.50
C ASP A 115 3.27 -6.35 1.13
N GLY A 116 2.44 -7.34 0.81
CA GLY A 116 2.85 -8.71 0.50
C GLY A 116 3.11 -9.61 1.72
N GLN A 117 3.04 -9.07 2.94
CA GLN A 117 3.10 -9.82 4.21
C GLN A 117 1.79 -9.69 4.99
N THR A 118 1.15 -8.53 4.90
CA THR A 118 -0.08 -8.14 5.59
C THR A 118 -0.97 -7.36 4.65
N GLN A 119 -2.28 -7.62 4.73
CA GLN A 119 -3.31 -6.90 4.01
C GLN A 119 -4.15 -6.10 5.01
N PHE A 120 -4.42 -4.84 4.72
CA PHE A 120 -5.37 -4.01 5.47
C PHE A 120 -6.55 -3.67 4.59
N LEU A 121 -7.74 -4.03 5.04
CA LEU A 121 -8.99 -3.52 4.50
C LEU A 121 -9.36 -2.27 5.30
N TRP A 122 -9.18 -1.11 4.70
CA TRP A 122 -9.47 0.18 5.32
C TRP A 122 -10.88 0.61 4.98
N LEU A 123 -11.72 0.73 6.01
CA LEU A 123 -13.08 1.23 5.92
C LEU A 123 -13.12 2.67 6.44
N GLY A 124 -13.50 3.59 5.55
CA GLY A 124 -13.63 5.00 5.86
C GLY A 124 -14.67 5.28 6.95
N ARG A 125 -14.45 6.36 7.70
CA ARG A 125 -15.32 6.74 8.83
C ARG A 125 -16.77 7.05 8.42
N ASP A 126 -16.97 7.54 7.20
CA ASP A 126 -18.26 7.98 6.65
C ASP A 126 -18.78 6.97 5.60
N ALA A 127 -18.35 5.71 5.68
CA ALA A 127 -18.78 4.66 4.75
C ALA A 127 -20.30 4.46 4.81
N VAL A 128 -20.92 4.46 3.63
CA VAL A 128 -22.39 4.38 3.49
C VAL A 128 -22.88 2.98 3.91
N PRO A 129 -24.00 2.86 4.65
CA PRO A 129 -24.51 1.56 5.10
C PRO A 129 -24.72 0.54 3.98
N ALA A 130 -25.09 0.99 2.76
CA ALA A 130 -25.22 0.11 1.59
C ALA A 130 -23.91 -0.61 1.26
N LEU A 131 -22.78 0.12 1.22
CA LEU A 131 -21.46 -0.48 0.98
C LEU A 131 -21.08 -1.47 2.09
N VAL A 132 -21.40 -1.14 3.34
CA VAL A 132 -21.13 -2.02 4.48
C VAL A 132 -21.95 -3.30 4.39
N MET A 133 -23.24 -3.18 4.02
CA MET A 133 -24.14 -4.31 3.82
C MET A 133 -23.67 -5.20 2.67
N ASP A 134 -23.32 -4.59 1.53
CA ASP A 134 -22.89 -5.33 0.35
C ASP A 134 -21.58 -6.07 0.56
N VAL A 135 -20.65 -5.54 1.36
CA VAL A 135 -19.33 -6.17 1.58
C VAL A 135 -19.31 -7.07 2.82
N PHE A 136 -19.99 -6.71 3.89
CA PHE A 136 -19.90 -7.36 5.21
C PHE A 136 -21.21 -7.97 5.72
N GLY A 137 -22.35 -7.69 5.07
CA GLY A 137 -23.64 -8.33 5.39
C GLY A 137 -24.31 -7.74 6.62
N THR A 138 -23.88 -6.56 7.03
CA THR A 138 -24.47 -5.76 8.12
C THR A 138 -24.54 -4.31 7.69
N ASP A 139 -25.60 -3.62 8.09
CA ASP A 139 -25.77 -2.18 7.92
C ASP A 139 -25.08 -1.36 9.02
N ASP A 140 -24.74 -1.99 10.15
CA ASP A 140 -24.00 -1.38 11.25
C ASP A 140 -22.50 -1.61 11.14
N LYS A 141 -21.79 -0.58 10.66
CA LYS A 141 -20.33 -0.52 10.68
C LYS A 141 -19.74 -0.77 12.07
N ASN A 142 -20.46 -0.41 13.15
CA ASN A 142 -19.96 -0.58 14.51
C ASN A 142 -19.90 -2.04 14.97
N ALA A 143 -20.76 -2.89 14.42
CA ALA A 143 -20.77 -4.33 14.68
C ALA A 143 -19.55 -5.06 14.07
N LEU A 144 -18.83 -4.43 13.14
CA LEU A 144 -17.66 -5.02 12.51
C LEU A 144 -16.49 -5.16 13.48
N LYS A 145 -16.06 -6.41 13.69
CA LYS A 145 -14.87 -6.73 14.48
C LYS A 145 -13.60 -6.27 13.75
N GLN A 146 -12.89 -5.33 14.37
CA GLN A 146 -11.60 -4.85 13.88
C GLN A 146 -10.47 -5.84 14.16
N GLY A 147 -9.38 -5.71 13.41
CA GLY A 147 -8.19 -6.54 13.53
C GLY A 147 -8.19 -7.71 12.56
N LYS A 148 -7.47 -8.79 12.91
CA LYS A 148 -7.29 -9.94 12.02
C LYS A 148 -8.63 -10.61 11.71
N THR A 149 -8.95 -10.72 10.42
CA THR A 149 -10.26 -11.22 9.97
C THR A 149 -10.20 -11.87 8.59
N SER A 150 -11.35 -12.38 8.15
CA SER A 150 -11.62 -12.85 6.78
C SER A 150 -12.89 -12.16 6.28
N LEU A 151 -12.99 -11.97 4.97
CA LEU A 151 -14.24 -11.48 4.38
C LEU A 151 -15.33 -12.56 4.47
N PRO A 152 -16.55 -12.21 4.90
CA PRO A 152 -17.68 -13.14 4.86
C PRO A 152 -18.06 -13.45 3.41
N ILE A 153 -18.68 -14.61 3.19
CA ILE A 153 -19.25 -14.99 1.89
C ILE A 153 -20.69 -14.50 1.89
N ILE A 154 -21.00 -13.57 1.00
CA ILE A 154 -22.31 -12.95 0.86
C ILE A 154 -22.70 -13.00 -0.60
N ASP A 155 -23.98 -13.23 -0.85
CA ASP A 155 -24.57 -13.18 -2.19
C ASP A 155 -24.79 -11.71 -2.60
N SER A 156 -23.68 -11.02 -2.88
CA SER A 156 -23.64 -9.65 -3.42
C SER A 156 -22.46 -9.54 -4.37
N GLU A 157 -22.70 -8.95 -5.55
CA GLU A 157 -21.67 -8.76 -6.59
C GLU A 157 -20.43 -8.04 -6.03
N MET A 158 -20.65 -7.03 -5.19
CA MET A 158 -19.57 -6.27 -4.57
C MET A 158 -18.74 -7.13 -3.61
N ASN A 159 -19.37 -8.01 -2.81
CA ASN A 159 -18.65 -8.94 -1.94
C ASN A 159 -17.78 -9.91 -2.75
N GLU A 160 -18.34 -10.50 -3.82
CA GLU A 160 -17.60 -11.42 -4.69
C GLU A 160 -16.38 -10.76 -5.31
N ARG A 161 -16.55 -9.55 -5.86
CA ARG A 161 -15.47 -8.78 -6.48
C ARG A 161 -14.40 -8.36 -5.47
N VAL A 162 -14.79 -7.87 -4.30
CA VAL A 162 -13.84 -7.50 -3.23
C VAL A 162 -13.07 -8.73 -2.75
N ARG A 163 -13.73 -9.87 -2.54
CA ARG A 163 -13.04 -11.13 -2.20
C ARG A 163 -12.06 -11.55 -3.28
N ALA A 164 -12.46 -11.51 -4.55
CA ALA A 164 -11.61 -11.86 -5.68
C ALA A 164 -10.36 -10.97 -5.75
N VAL A 165 -10.50 -9.65 -5.54
CA VAL A 165 -9.36 -8.71 -5.51
C VAL A 165 -8.44 -9.00 -4.33
N VAL A 166 -8.98 -9.24 -3.13
CA VAL A 166 -8.18 -9.57 -1.93
C VAL A 166 -7.42 -10.88 -2.11
N GLU A 167 -8.07 -11.91 -2.65
CA GLU A 167 -7.48 -13.22 -2.95
C GLU A 167 -6.42 -13.12 -4.04
N LYS A 168 -6.70 -12.38 -5.12
CA LYS A 168 -5.73 -12.16 -6.19
C LYS A 168 -4.51 -11.37 -5.71
N SER A 169 -4.70 -10.40 -4.81
CA SER A 169 -3.60 -9.61 -4.27
C SER A 169 -2.65 -10.46 -3.43
N ARG A 170 -3.14 -11.47 -2.70
CA ARG A 170 -2.30 -12.41 -1.94
C ARG A 170 -1.71 -13.56 -2.77
N ASP A 171 -2.09 -13.70 -4.04
CA ASP A 171 -1.57 -14.74 -4.93
C ASP A 171 -0.15 -14.38 -5.41
N HIS A 172 0.85 -14.86 -4.67
CA HIS A 172 2.26 -14.70 -5.02
C HIS A 172 2.66 -15.47 -6.28
N ARG A 173 2.00 -16.58 -6.58
CA ARG A 173 2.29 -17.40 -7.76
C ARG A 173 1.94 -16.64 -9.04
N ALA A 174 0.81 -15.93 -9.06
CA ALA A 174 0.46 -15.04 -10.17
C ALA A 174 1.45 -13.87 -10.36
N LYS A 175 2.23 -13.51 -9.33
CA LYS A 175 3.32 -12.53 -9.42
C LYS A 175 4.64 -13.15 -9.88
N GLY A 176 4.63 -14.41 -10.31
CA GLY A 176 5.82 -15.15 -10.75
C GLY A 176 6.76 -15.55 -9.61
N CYS A 177 6.27 -15.55 -8.36
CA CYS A 177 7.07 -15.83 -7.17
C CYS A 177 6.52 -17.05 -6.41
N GLY A 178 7.38 -18.03 -6.14
CA GLY A 178 7.07 -19.06 -5.15
C GLY A 178 7.18 -18.47 -3.75
N SER A 179 6.11 -18.53 -2.96
CA SER A 179 6.11 -18.08 -1.57
C SER A 179 5.16 -18.94 -0.76
N ILE A 180 5.58 -19.31 0.45
CA ILE A 180 4.75 -19.99 1.45
C ILE A 180 3.95 -19.01 2.31
N VAL A 181 4.20 -17.71 2.16
CA VAL A 181 3.55 -16.66 2.94
C VAL A 181 2.15 -16.44 2.40
N VAL A 182 1.17 -16.53 3.30
CA VAL A 182 -0.21 -16.08 3.07
C VAL A 182 -0.44 -14.81 3.89
N PRO A 183 -0.53 -13.63 3.24
CA PRO A 183 -0.83 -12.38 3.91
C PRO A 183 -2.09 -12.46 4.77
N SER A 184 -1.96 -12.08 6.05
CA SER A 184 -3.11 -11.97 6.95
C SER A 184 -3.90 -10.70 6.63
N LEU A 185 -5.22 -10.82 6.56
CA LEU A 185 -6.12 -9.68 6.36
C LEU A 185 -6.52 -9.07 7.71
N TYR A 186 -6.44 -7.75 7.81
CA TYR A 186 -6.86 -6.96 8.95
C TYR A 186 -7.93 -5.96 8.51
N LEU A 187 -9.07 -5.94 9.20
CA LEU A 187 -10.09 -4.92 9.00
C LEU A 187 -9.79 -3.72 9.91
N VAL A 188 -9.65 -2.55 9.30
CA VAL A 188 -9.37 -1.29 9.97
C VAL A 188 -10.53 -0.36 9.73
N ARG A 189 -11.09 0.19 10.80
CA ARG A 189 -12.04 1.29 10.72
C ARG A 189 -11.31 2.58 11.04
N GLU A 190 -11.52 3.61 10.23
CA GLU A 190 -10.89 4.91 10.44
C GLU A 190 -11.29 5.56 11.78
N ASP A 191 -12.51 5.32 12.25
CA ASP A 191 -13.05 5.77 13.55
C ASP A 191 -12.84 4.73 14.67
N GLY A 192 -12.07 3.68 14.42
CA GLY A 192 -11.93 2.52 15.28
C GLY A 192 -10.67 2.48 16.13
N ASP A 193 -9.99 1.32 16.16
CA ASP A 193 -8.80 1.09 16.97
C ASP A 193 -7.64 2.00 16.50
N PRO A 194 -7.19 2.95 17.34
CA PRO A 194 -6.12 3.88 16.97
C PRO A 194 -4.80 3.20 16.62
N SER A 195 -4.47 2.07 17.26
CA SER A 195 -3.21 1.36 17.05
C SER A 195 -3.18 0.67 15.70
N LEU A 196 -4.28 0.00 15.36
CA LEU A 196 -4.44 -0.67 14.06
C LEU A 196 -4.50 0.36 12.93
N ARG A 197 -5.19 1.47 13.15
CA ARG A 197 -5.23 2.61 12.22
C ARG A 197 -3.85 3.18 11.96
N LEU A 198 -3.08 3.45 13.03
CA LEU A 198 -1.71 3.96 12.91
C LEU A 198 -0.80 2.98 12.17
N TRP A 199 -0.97 1.67 12.40
CA TRP A 199 -0.21 0.65 11.69
C TRP A 199 -0.51 0.66 10.19
N ALA A 200 -1.78 0.67 9.79
CA ALA A 200 -2.16 0.77 8.37
C ALA A 200 -1.68 2.09 7.74
N GLN A 201 -1.81 3.22 8.45
CA GLN A 201 -1.31 4.52 7.98
C GLN A 201 0.21 4.56 7.82
N SER A 202 0.97 3.77 8.57
CA SER A 202 2.42 3.70 8.42
C SER A 202 2.87 3.17 7.05
N LEU A 203 1.98 2.48 6.33
CA LEU A 203 2.22 2.01 4.96
C LEU A 203 1.96 3.08 3.89
N LEU A 204 1.36 4.22 4.25
CA LEU A 204 1.19 5.38 3.37
C LEU A 204 2.49 6.19 3.31
N ILE A 205 3.52 5.59 2.71
CA ILE A 205 4.90 6.07 2.78
C ILE A 205 5.14 7.42 2.08
N GLU A 206 4.20 7.94 1.29
CA GLU A 206 4.33 9.26 0.69
C GLU A 206 3.93 10.39 1.66
N ASP A 207 3.21 10.07 2.71
CA ASP A 207 2.78 11.03 3.73
C ASP A 207 3.88 11.32 4.75
N ARG A 208 3.74 12.44 5.44
CA ARG A 208 4.58 12.74 6.60
C ARG A 208 4.23 11.79 7.75
N ALA A 209 5.24 11.21 8.38
CA ALA A 209 5.12 10.38 9.57
C ALA A 209 6.05 10.91 10.68
N ASP A 210 5.89 10.50 11.94
CA ASP A 210 6.57 11.09 13.12
C ASP A 210 8.01 11.56 12.87
N MET A 211 8.86 10.66 12.38
CA MET A 211 10.28 10.94 12.11
C MET A 211 10.61 10.92 10.60
N GLY A 212 9.59 10.80 9.74
CA GLY A 212 9.71 10.62 8.30
C GLY A 212 9.11 11.79 7.52
N VAL A 213 9.85 12.31 6.55
CA VAL A 213 9.39 13.38 5.67
C VAL A 213 8.37 12.88 4.64
N SER A 214 7.51 13.76 4.13
CA SER A 214 6.65 13.42 3.00
C SER A 214 7.47 13.22 1.70
N SER A 215 6.87 12.63 0.68
CA SER A 215 7.49 12.43 -0.63
C SER A 215 8.00 13.75 -1.22
N ALA A 216 7.16 14.79 -1.21
CA ALA A 216 7.53 16.12 -1.71
C ALA A 216 8.72 16.73 -0.93
N GLN A 217 8.71 16.61 0.41
CA GLN A 217 9.81 17.07 1.25
C GLN A 217 11.11 16.29 0.98
N PHE A 218 11.02 14.97 0.80
CA PHE A 218 12.17 14.13 0.51
C PHE A 218 12.85 14.52 -0.80
N ILE A 219 12.06 14.75 -1.85
CA ILE A 219 12.56 15.24 -3.14
C ILE A 219 13.21 16.63 -3.00
N GLY A 220 12.61 17.52 -2.20
CA GLY A 220 13.19 18.83 -1.88
C GLY A 220 14.55 18.72 -1.19
N MET A 221 14.67 17.87 -0.17
CA MET A 221 15.93 17.63 0.54
C MET A 221 17.01 17.02 -0.37
N LEU A 222 16.63 16.10 -1.26
CA LEU A 222 17.56 15.52 -2.25
C LEU A 222 18.07 16.59 -3.21
N ARG A 223 17.17 17.48 -3.67
CA ARG A 223 17.54 18.61 -4.52
C ARG A 223 18.54 19.52 -3.83
N GLU A 224 18.27 19.95 -2.60
CA GLU A 224 19.18 20.83 -1.84
C GLU A 224 20.57 20.23 -1.70
N LYS A 225 20.66 18.95 -1.32
CA LYS A 225 21.95 18.23 -1.18
C LYS A 225 22.72 18.06 -2.48
N VAL A 226 22.03 18.08 -3.63
CA VAL A 226 22.65 17.96 -4.96
C VAL A 226 22.96 19.34 -5.56
N MET A 227 22.41 20.42 -5.00
CA MET A 227 22.72 21.81 -5.36
C MET A 227 23.87 22.42 -4.55
N GLN A 228 24.12 21.92 -3.33
CA GLN A 228 25.36 22.12 -2.58
C GLN A 228 26.53 21.42 -3.29
#